data_AF-A0A6G3ZJF7-F1
#
_entry.id   AF-A0A6G3ZJF7-F1
#
_cell.length_a   1.000
_cell.length_b   1.000
_cell.length_c   1.000
_cell.angle_alpha   90.00
_cell.angle_beta   90.00
_cell.angle_gamma   90.00
#
_symmetry.space_group_name_H-M   'P 1'
#
loop_
_entity.id
_entity.type
_entity.pdbx_description
1 polymer ?
#
loop_
_entity_poly.entity_id
_entity_poly.type
_entity_poly.pdbx_seq_one_letter_code
_entity_poly.pdbx_strand_id
1 'polypeptide(L)'
;MSSTSAGVQFADLHAFERDLLYAVRALERDGDAPKGLAVKDHLEAEYDEEINHSRLYQNLDGLVAHNLLTKGKKDDRTNEYATTDEARALLEARTERRAEQVGLSTNGGETA
;
A
#
# COMPACT_ATOMS: atom_id res chain seq x y z
N MET A 1 30.26 -13.34 -5.84
CA MET A 1 29.78 -12.25 -4.97
C MET A 1 28.41 -11.84 -5.48
N SER A 2 27.36 -12.53 -5.04
CA SER A 2 25.98 -12.18 -5.42
C SER A 2 25.57 -10.96 -4.61
N SER A 3 25.38 -9.83 -5.29
CA SER A 3 24.65 -8.71 -4.75
C SER A 3 23.18 -9.11 -4.70
N THR A 4 22.74 -9.60 -3.55
CA THR A 4 21.31 -9.65 -3.24
C THR A 4 20.88 -8.20 -3.11
N SER A 5 20.15 -7.69 -4.11
CA SER A 5 19.38 -6.45 -3.96
C SER A 5 18.52 -6.63 -2.71
N ALA A 6 18.87 -5.98 -1.60
CA ALA A 6 18.05 -6.00 -0.41
C ALA A 6 16.68 -5.44 -0.79
N GLY A 7 15.63 -6.27 -0.71
CA GLY A 7 14.27 -5.81 -0.97
C GLY A 7 13.90 -4.68 -0.01
N VAL A 8 13.02 -3.78 -0.48
CA VAL A 8 12.55 -2.62 0.30
C VAL A 8 12.01 -3.08 1.65
N GLN A 9 12.55 -2.54 2.74
CA GLN A 9 12.02 -2.81 4.07
C GLN A 9 10.87 -1.84 4.37
N PHE A 10 9.90 -2.28 5.17
CA PHE A 10 8.78 -1.43 5.59
C PHE A 10 9.26 -0.14 6.31
N ALA A 11 10.40 -0.24 6.99
CA ALA A 11 11.04 0.87 7.69
C ALA A 11 11.61 1.95 6.73
N ASP A 12 11.89 1.60 5.49
CA ASP A 12 12.45 2.52 4.49
C ASP A 12 11.39 3.46 3.91
N LEU A 13 10.12 3.05 3.93
CA LEU A 13 8.99 3.85 3.47
C LEU A 13 8.70 5.02 4.41
N HIS A 14 8.38 6.18 3.86
CA HIS A 14 7.85 7.30 4.64
C HIS A 14 6.47 6.98 5.22
N ALA A 15 6.07 7.69 6.28
CA ALA A 15 4.77 7.48 6.93
C ALA A 15 3.61 7.53 5.92
N PHE A 16 3.60 8.55 5.06
CA PHE A 16 2.56 8.72 4.05
C PHE A 16 2.56 7.61 2.98
N GLU A 17 3.72 7.07 2.61
CA GLU A 17 3.79 5.93 1.68
C GLU A 17 3.24 4.65 2.31
N ARG A 18 3.49 4.44 3.61
CA ARG A 18 2.92 3.32 4.35
C ARG A 18 1.40 3.43 4.41
N ASP A 19 0.89 4.61 4.73
CA ASP A 19 -0.55 4.86 4.83
C ASP A 19 -1.21 4.70 3.45
N LEU A 20 -0.56 5.17 2.38
CA LEU A 20 -0.99 4.90 1.00
C LEU A 20 -1.06 3.41 0.68
N LEU A 21 -0.04 2.64 1.05
CA LEU A 21 0.00 1.22 0.78
C LEU A 21 -1.11 0.47 1.54
N TYR A 22 -1.41 0.87 2.78
CA TYR A 22 -2.55 0.34 3.53
C TYR A 22 -3.89 0.75 2.93
N ALA A 23 -4.06 2.00 2.51
CA ALA A 23 -5.30 2.50 1.89
C ALA A 23 -5.61 1.74 0.59
N VAL A 24 -4.61 1.53 -0.28
CA VAL A 24 -4.77 0.71 -1.48
C VAL A 24 -5.21 -0.71 -1.10
N ARG A 25 -4.50 -1.34 -0.14
CA ARG A 25 -4.83 -2.71 0.28
C ARG A 25 -6.22 -2.82 0.89
N ALA A 26 -6.66 -1.84 1.66
CA ALA A 26 -7.99 -1.81 2.27
C ALA A 26 -9.07 -1.80 1.18
N LEU A 27 -8.95 -0.89 0.20
CA LEU A 27 -9.91 -0.77 -0.90
C LEU A 27 -9.94 -2.01 -1.80
N GLU A 28 -8.79 -2.65 -2.04
CA GLU A 28 -8.73 -3.93 -2.79
C GLU A 28 -9.44 -5.10 -2.09
N ARG A 29 -9.56 -5.08 -0.75
CA ARG A 29 -10.27 -6.16 -0.05
C ARG A 29 -11.78 -6.10 -0.29
N ASP A 30 -12.28 -4.91 -0.61
CA ASP A 30 -13.71 -4.64 -0.78
C ASP A 30 -14.13 -4.58 -2.26
N GLY A 31 -13.19 -4.73 -3.21
CA GLY A 31 -13.48 -4.68 -4.64
C GLY A 31 -12.25 -4.79 -5.56
N ASP A 32 -12.36 -4.23 -6.76
CA ASP A 32 -11.26 -4.17 -7.73
C ASP A 32 -10.17 -3.17 -7.31
N ALA A 33 -9.04 -3.19 -8.03
CA ALA A 33 -7.94 -2.25 -7.84
C ALA A 33 -8.43 -0.78 -7.82
N PRO A 34 -8.17 -0.01 -6.75
CA PRO A 34 -8.72 1.33 -6.62
C PRO A 34 -8.10 2.31 -7.61
N LYS A 35 -8.92 3.28 -8.03
CA LYS A 35 -8.44 4.47 -8.73
C LYS A 35 -7.69 5.37 -7.77
N GLY A 36 -6.72 6.14 -8.26
CA GLY A 36 -6.00 7.12 -7.44
C GLY A 36 -6.92 8.10 -6.69
N LEU A 37 -8.07 8.48 -7.28
CA LEU A 37 -9.06 9.32 -6.60
C LEU A 37 -9.72 8.61 -5.41
N ALA A 38 -10.05 7.33 -5.52
CA ALA A 38 -10.63 6.58 -4.41
C ALA A 38 -9.64 6.44 -3.24
N VAL A 39 -8.35 6.25 -3.55
CA VAL A 39 -7.27 6.24 -2.55
C VAL A 39 -7.15 7.61 -1.86
N LYS A 40 -7.26 8.70 -2.63
CA LYS A 40 -7.28 10.06 -2.09
C LYS A 40 -8.43 10.25 -1.11
N ASP A 41 -9.66 9.98 -1.55
CA ASP A 41 -10.88 10.19 -0.77
C ASP A 41 -10.84 9.37 0.54
N HIS A 42 -10.29 8.15 0.48
CA HIS A 42 -10.09 7.29 1.65
C HIS A 42 -9.15 7.94 2.69
N LEU A 43 -7.96 8.38 2.26
CA LEU A 43 -6.98 8.98 3.17
C LEU A 43 -7.40 10.36 3.68
N GLU A 44 -8.08 11.17 2.86
CA GLU A 44 -8.62 12.46 3.31
C GLU A 44 -9.67 12.28 4.41
N ALA A 45 -10.49 11.22 4.30
CA ALA A 45 -11.43 10.87 5.36
C ALA A 45 -10.73 10.38 6.64
N GLU A 46 -9.61 9.65 6.52
CA GLU A 46 -8.83 9.20 7.69
C GLU A 46 -8.10 10.35 8.39
N TYR A 47 -7.56 11.30 7.64
CA TYR A 47 -6.82 12.44 8.20
C TYR A 47 -7.71 13.63 8.56
N ASP A 48 -8.96 13.66 8.12
CA ASP A 48 -9.87 14.82 8.20
C ASP A 48 -9.23 16.09 7.59
N GLU A 49 -8.49 15.92 6.49
CA GLU A 49 -7.78 17.00 5.80
C GLU A 49 -7.69 16.76 4.28
N GLU A 50 -7.49 17.84 3.52
CA GLU A 50 -7.26 17.75 2.07
C GLU A 50 -5.81 17.33 1.76
N ILE A 51 -5.65 16.29 0.96
CA ILE A 51 -4.37 15.79 0.49
C ILE A 51 -4.04 16.40 -0.86
N ASN A 52 -2.86 17.01 -0.93
CA ASN A 52 -2.35 17.55 -2.18
C ASN A 52 -2.20 16.47 -3.26
N HIS A 53 -2.81 16.72 -4.42
CA HIS A 53 -2.80 15.80 -5.56
C HIS A 53 -1.38 15.44 -6.03
N SER A 54 -0.48 16.42 -6.18
CA SER A 54 0.90 16.13 -6.59
C SER A 54 1.61 15.23 -5.58
N ARG A 55 1.43 15.46 -4.29
CA ARG A 55 2.00 14.61 -3.22
C ARG A 55 1.48 13.17 -3.33
N LEU A 56 0.17 12.99 -3.50
CA LEU A 56 -0.44 11.67 -3.66
C LEU A 56 0.20 10.89 -4.83
N TYR A 57 0.20 11.47 -6.03
CA TYR A 57 0.66 10.77 -7.23
C TYR A 57 2.17 10.55 -7.25
N GLN A 58 2.98 11.46 -6.68
CA GLN A 58 4.41 11.24 -6.50
C GLN A 58 4.71 10.04 -5.60
N ASN A 59 3.95 9.87 -4.51
CA ASN A 59 4.14 8.73 -3.61
C ASN A 59 3.58 7.43 -4.20
N LEU A 60 2.46 7.48 -4.95
CA LEU A 60 1.96 6.32 -5.70
C LEU A 60 2.98 5.85 -6.74
N ASP A 61 3.56 6.76 -7.52
CA ASP A 61 4.59 6.41 -8.51
C ASP A 61 5.89 5.94 -7.84
N GLY A 62 6.23 6.46 -6.65
CA GLY A 62 7.33 5.96 -5.82
C GLY A 62 7.12 4.51 -5.37
N LEU A 63 5.93 4.19 -4.84
CA LEU A 63 5.57 2.82 -4.47
C LEU A 63 5.56 1.86 -5.68
N VAL A 64 5.20 2.35 -6.88
CA VAL A 64 5.34 1.57 -8.12
C VAL A 64 6.81 1.33 -8.46
N ALA A 65 7.67 2.34 -8.33
CA ALA A 65 9.10 2.20 -8.56
C ALA A 65 9.76 1.23 -7.56
N HIS A 66 9.22 1.13 -6.34
CA HIS A 66 9.62 0.15 -5.33
C HIS A 66 9.06 -1.26 -5.54
N ASN A 67 8.29 -1.51 -6.61
CA ASN A 67 7.59 -2.77 -6.86
C ASN A 67 6.64 -3.18 -5.72
N LEU A 68 6.05 -2.19 -5.04
CA LEU A 68 5.03 -2.41 -4.02
C LEU A 68 3.62 -2.20 -4.56
N LEU A 69 3.50 -1.40 -5.62
CA LEU A 69 2.27 -1.23 -6.37
C LEU A 69 2.49 -1.53 -7.85
N THR A 70 1.46 -2.04 -8.50
CA THR A 70 1.33 -2.03 -9.96
C THR A 70 0.42 -0.89 -10.37
N LYS A 71 0.67 -0.31 -11.54
CA LYS A 71 -0.13 0.75 -12.14
C LYS A 71 -0.84 0.21 -13.38
N GLY A 72 -2.15 0.02 -13.26
CA GLY A 72 -3.04 -0.27 -14.37
C GLY A 72 -3.59 1.00 -15.00
N LYS A 73 -3.97 0.93 -16.28
CA LYS A 73 -4.61 2.03 -17.00
C LYS A 73 -6.04 1.60 -17.36
N LYS A 74 -7.04 2.20 -16.72
CA LYS A 74 -8.46 1.95 -17.05
C LYS A 74 -8.87 2.72 -18.30
N ASP A 75 -8.37 3.95 -18.43
CA ASP A 75 -8.55 4.84 -19.57
C ASP A 75 -7.40 5.87 -19.65
N ASP A 76 -7.44 6.80 -20.61
CA ASP A 76 -6.39 7.81 -20.81
C ASP A 76 -6.11 8.73 -19.63
N ARG A 77 -7.00 8.79 -18.65
CA ARG A 77 -6.94 9.73 -17.51
C ARG A 77 -6.98 9.04 -16.15
N THR A 78 -7.37 7.78 -16.10
CA THR A 78 -7.62 7.04 -14.87
C THR A 78 -6.65 5.88 -14.71
N ASN A 79 -5.73 6.04 -13.76
CA ASN A 79 -4.87 4.95 -13.30
C ASN A 79 -5.54 4.21 -12.15
N GLU A 80 -5.37 2.89 -12.15
CA GLU A 80 -5.73 1.98 -11.06
C GLU A 80 -4.44 1.45 -10.43
N TYR A 81 -4.45 1.25 -9.12
CA TYR A 81 -3.27 0.85 -8.36
C TYR A 81 -3.58 -0.42 -7.59
N ALA A 82 -2.73 -1.44 -7.74
CA ALA A 82 -2.91 -2.72 -7.05
C ALA A 82 -1.66 -3.14 -6.30
N THR A 83 -1.81 -3.73 -5.12
CA THR A 83 -0.69 -4.28 -4.35
C THR A 83 -0.04 -5.44 -5.09
N THR A 84 1.29 -5.45 -5.12
CA THR A 84 2.07 -6.61 -5.56
C THR A 84 2.06 -7.70 -4.48
N ASP A 85 2.50 -8.90 -4.83
CA ASP A 85 2.68 -9.97 -3.85
C ASP A 85 3.77 -9.60 -2.83
N GLU A 86 4.80 -8.87 -3.26
CA GLU A 86 5.83 -8.32 -2.36
C GLU A 86 5.24 -7.36 -1.34
N ALA A 87 4.34 -6.45 -1.76
CA ALA A 87 3.66 -5.56 -0.83
C ALA A 87 2.77 -6.30 0.15
N ARG A 88 2.03 -7.33 -0.30
CA ARG A 88 1.16 -8.12 0.58
C ARG A 88 1.98 -8.82 1.66
N ALA A 89 3.05 -9.52 1.28
CA ALA A 89 3.97 -10.15 2.21
C ALA A 89 4.62 -9.14 3.18
N LEU A 90 4.97 -7.95 2.69
CA LEU A 90 5.52 -6.87 3.51
C LEU A 90 4.51 -6.37 4.56
N LEU A 91 3.25 -6.18 4.16
CA LEU A 91 2.17 -5.73 5.04
C LEU A 91 1.79 -6.80 6.07
N GLU A 92 1.75 -8.07 5.68
CA GLU A 92 1.50 -9.21 6.57
C GLU A 92 2.57 -9.30 7.65
N ALA A 93 3.86 -9.39 7.27
CA ALA A 93 4.98 -9.44 8.21
C ALA A 93 5.05 -8.19 9.11
N ARG A 94 4.63 -7.02 8.60
CA ARG A 94 4.55 -5.81 9.43
C ARG A 94 3.42 -5.91 10.46
N THR A 95 2.27 -6.43 10.05
CA THR A 95 1.06 -6.54 10.88
C THR A 95 1.25 -7.56 11.99
N GLU A 96 1.80 -8.73 11.68
CA GLU A 96 2.16 -9.77 12.66
C GLU A 96 3.09 -9.20 13.74
N ARG A 97 4.19 -8.56 13.33
CA ARG A 97 5.13 -7.92 14.26
C ARG A 97 4.44 -6.87 15.14
N ARG A 98 3.53 -6.05 14.59
CA ARG A 98 2.80 -5.05 15.38
C ARG A 98 1.84 -5.70 16.36
N ALA A 99 1.14 -6.76 15.95
CA ALA A 99 0.21 -7.50 16.80
C ALA A 99 0.93 -8.12 17.99
N GLU A 100 2.07 -8.77 17.76
CA GLU A 100 2.93 -9.30 18.83
C GLU A 100 3.37 -8.21 19.81
N GLN A 101 3.77 -7.03 19.30
CA GLN A 101 4.19 -5.90 20.13
C GLN A 101 3.10 -5.40 21.09
N VAL A 102 1.82 -5.58 20.75
CA VAL A 102 0.68 -5.18 21.57
C VAL A 102 -0.03 -6.37 22.24
N GLY A 103 0.55 -7.57 22.16
CA GLY A 103 0.02 -8.79 22.78
C GLY A 103 -1.22 -9.38 22.11
N LEU A 104 -1.45 -9.09 20.82
CA LEU A 104 -2.53 -9.66 20.02
C LEU A 104 -2.02 -10.86 19.21
N SER A 105 -2.82 -11.92 19.11
CA SER A 105 -2.57 -13.04 18.20
C SER A 105 -3.22 -12.79 16.84
N THR A 106 -2.45 -12.86 15.76
CA THR A 106 -2.99 -12.93 14.40
C THR A 106 -3.32 -14.38 14.12
N ASN A 107 -4.59 -14.78 14.27
CA ASN A 107 -5.03 -16.07 13.74
C ASN A 107 -4.86 -16.00 12.22
N GLY A 108 -3.85 -16.68 11.67
CA GLY A 108 -3.60 -16.73 10.23
C GLY A 108 -4.86 -17.18 9.52
N GLY A 109 -5.51 -16.24 8.83
CA GLY A 109 -6.71 -16.52 8.07
C GLY A 109 -6.36 -17.38 6.87
N GLU A 110 -6.60 -18.68 6.99
CA GLU A 110 -6.71 -19.60 5.88
C GLU A 110 -7.89 -19.14 5.01
N THR A 111 -7.61 -18.35 3.98
CA THR A 111 -8.59 -18.08 2.93
C THR A 111 -8.64 -19.31 2.03
N ALA A 112 -9.73 -20.07 2.17
CA ALA A 112 -10.12 -21.18 1.31
C ALA A 112 -10.30 -20.77 -0.15
#